data_AF-A0AAP0V5S6-F1
#
_entry.id   AF-A0AAP0V5S6-F1
#
_cell.length_a   1.000
_cell.length_b   1.000
_cell.length_c   1.000
_cell.angle_alpha   90.00
_cell.angle_beta   90.00
_cell.angle_gamma   90.00
#
_symmetry.space_group_name_H-M   'P 1'
#
loop_
_entity.id
_entity.type
_entity.pdbx_description
1 polymer ?
#
loop_
_entity_poly.entity_id
_entity_poly.type
_entity_poly.pdbx_seq_one_letter_code
_entity_poly.pdbx_strand_id
1 'polypeptide(L)'
;MSDKNNKRFLVTYANQEVSKASAVKLLKVNQARMKEGVSFMSADRAALKDNVLHFEHLGVSVLELTSEEAKSLANQEGVLAVEEDAKMYALDIEPEGFDADYKPEIYINQKEMEKLEGTQENIEGVRVKSCLRHKGASLEPINLLEVQEEDTVVGEKTVPEAESLPFNFEMLSDKNKLFAVESLADEK
;
A
#
# COMPACT_ATOMS: atom_id res chain seq x y z
N MET A 1 23.71 20.98 15.90
CA MET A 1 22.74 20.61 16.96
C MET A 1 22.41 19.15 16.73
N SER A 2 22.65 18.29 17.71
CA SER A 2 22.51 16.84 17.57
C SER A 2 21.11 16.46 17.11
N ASP A 3 21.04 15.59 16.11
CA ASP A 3 19.85 14.91 15.61
C ASP A 3 19.08 14.30 16.80
N LYS A 4 18.02 14.99 17.24
CA LYS A 4 17.16 14.53 18.34
C LYS A 4 16.26 13.43 17.79
N ASN A 5 16.65 12.16 17.91
CA ASN A 5 15.78 10.99 17.70
C ASN A 5 14.83 11.10 16.48
N ASN A 6 15.28 11.69 15.37
CA ASN A 6 14.44 11.82 14.19
C ASN A 6 14.26 10.43 13.56
N LYS A 7 13.02 10.11 13.22
CA LYS A 7 12.65 8.92 12.47
C LYS A 7 12.10 9.35 11.12
N ARG A 8 12.08 8.42 10.16
CA ARG A 8 11.41 8.65 8.88
C ARG A 8 9.96 8.25 9.01
N PHE A 9 9.10 9.07 8.43
CA PHE A 9 7.67 8.85 8.39
C PHE A 9 7.14 9.00 6.97
N LEU A 10 6.15 8.17 6.64
CA LEU A 10 5.22 8.36 5.54
C LEU A 10 4.05 9.21 6.05
N VAL A 11 3.69 10.22 5.28
CA VAL A 11 2.52 11.07 5.53
C VAL A 11 1.55 10.87 4.40
N THR A 12 0.40 10.27 4.72
CA THR A 12 -0.69 10.03 3.78
C THR A 12 -1.68 11.18 3.87
N TYR A 13 -2.01 11.77 2.72
CA TYR A 13 -2.96 12.87 2.64
C TYR A 13 -4.41 12.36 2.52
N ALA A 14 -5.35 13.16 2.99
CA ALA A 14 -6.78 12.84 2.87
C ALA A 14 -7.29 12.87 1.42
N ASN A 15 -6.65 13.68 0.56
CA ASN A 15 -6.87 13.66 -0.88
C ASN A 15 -5.68 12.97 -1.56
N GLN A 16 -5.94 12.06 -2.49
CA GLN A 16 -4.89 11.36 -3.24
C GLN A 16 -4.19 12.29 -4.24
N GLU A 17 -4.89 13.28 -4.78
CA GLU A 17 -4.35 14.23 -5.77
C GLU A 17 -3.77 15.48 -5.09
N VAL A 18 -2.72 15.29 -4.29
CA VAL A 18 -1.99 16.41 -3.66
C VAL A 18 -0.79 16.76 -4.51
N SER A 19 -0.79 17.96 -5.08
CA SER A 19 0.38 18.47 -5.80
C SER A 19 1.56 18.76 -4.88
N LYS A 20 2.77 18.80 -5.45
CA LYS A 20 4.00 19.20 -4.74
C LYS A 20 3.85 20.54 -4.01
N ALA A 21 3.20 21.53 -4.63
CA ALA A 21 3.01 22.85 -4.03
C ALA A 21 2.03 22.82 -2.84
N SER A 22 1.00 21.99 -2.92
CA SER A 22 0.06 21.76 -1.83
C SER A 22 0.73 21.03 -0.67
N ALA A 23 1.52 19.99 -0.95
CA ALA A 23 2.30 19.26 0.06
C ALA A 23 3.27 20.17 0.82
N VAL A 24 3.98 21.06 0.12
CA VAL A 24 4.89 22.06 0.73
C VAL A 24 4.14 22.94 1.74
N LYS A 25 2.96 23.43 1.38
CA LYS A 25 2.13 24.27 2.26
C LYS A 25 1.60 23.49 3.46
N LEU A 26 1.12 22.27 3.23
CA LEU A 26 0.52 21.42 4.27
C LEU A 26 1.58 20.99 5.29
N LEU A 27 2.74 20.52 4.82
CA LEU A 27 3.83 20.07 5.69
C LEU A 27 4.66 21.22 6.27
N LYS A 28 4.44 22.47 5.81
CA LYS A 28 5.21 23.67 6.23
C LYS A 28 6.73 23.51 6.03
N VAL A 29 7.13 22.80 4.98
CA VAL A 29 8.54 22.55 4.64
C VAL A 29 9.04 23.54 3.59
N ASN A 30 10.35 23.72 3.50
CA ASN A 30 10.93 24.56 2.44
C ASN A 30 10.81 23.86 1.08
N GLN A 31 10.31 24.57 0.06
CA GLN A 31 10.16 24.04 -1.30
C GLN A 31 11.45 23.48 -1.90
N ALA A 32 12.63 24.03 -1.55
CA ALA A 32 13.92 23.54 -2.03
C ALA A 32 14.27 22.13 -1.51
N ARG A 33 13.75 21.79 -0.32
CA ARG A 33 13.89 20.46 0.31
C ARG A 33 12.94 19.42 -0.28
N MET A 34 11.88 19.87 -0.96
CA MET A 34 10.89 18.98 -1.58
C MET A 34 11.41 18.44 -2.91
N LYS A 35 11.59 17.13 -2.99
CA LYS A 35 11.97 16.39 -4.19
C LYS A 35 10.78 15.60 -4.72
N GLU A 36 10.74 15.40 -6.02
CA GLU A 36 9.79 14.47 -6.63
C GLU A 36 10.30 13.06 -6.36
N GLY A 37 9.46 12.22 -5.76
CA GLY A 37 9.88 10.96 -5.16
C GLY A 37 10.37 9.94 -6.19
N VAL A 38 9.67 9.80 -7.33
CA VAL A 38 9.99 8.79 -8.34
C VAL A 38 11.34 9.08 -9.00
N SER A 39 11.55 10.33 -9.42
CA SER A 39 12.79 10.80 -10.03
C SER A 39 13.95 10.80 -9.04
N PHE A 40 13.71 11.05 -7.76
CA PHE A 40 14.77 11.00 -6.75
C PHE A 40 15.23 9.57 -6.50
N MET A 41 14.31 8.62 -6.46
CA MET A 41 14.63 7.20 -6.23
C MET A 41 15.27 6.52 -7.45
N SER A 42 15.06 7.03 -8.66
CA SER A 42 15.64 6.48 -9.89
C SER A 42 17.07 6.96 -10.17
N ALA A 43 17.53 8.02 -9.51
CA ALA A 43 18.89 8.53 -9.64
C ALA A 43 19.88 7.75 -8.75
N ASP A 44 21.18 7.81 -9.08
CA ASP A 44 22.26 7.27 -8.24
C ASP A 44 22.34 8.00 -6.90
N ARG A 45 21.54 7.47 -5.96
CA ARG A 45 21.36 7.68 -4.52
C ARG A 45 22.15 8.82 -3.87
N ALA A 46 21.53 9.99 -3.74
CA ALA A 46 21.81 10.88 -2.62
C ALA A 46 21.05 10.40 -1.38
N ALA A 47 21.64 10.56 -0.19
CA ALA A 47 20.92 10.28 1.05
C ALA A 47 19.69 11.19 1.16
N LEU A 48 18.56 10.65 1.63
CA LEU A 48 17.33 11.40 1.90
C LEU A 48 17.52 12.47 2.99
N LYS A 49 18.69 12.49 3.65
CA LYS A 49 19.02 13.43 4.72
C LYS A 49 18.69 14.86 4.29
N ASP A 50 17.89 15.53 5.12
CA ASP A 50 17.38 16.89 4.93
C ASP A 50 16.38 17.11 3.78
N ASN A 51 16.02 16.10 3.00
CA ASN A 51 15.03 16.21 1.91
C ASN A 51 13.68 15.60 2.30
N VAL A 52 12.64 16.02 1.58
CA VAL A 52 11.29 15.45 1.63
C VAL A 52 10.99 14.87 0.27
N LEU A 53 10.56 13.61 0.19
CA LEU A 53 10.09 13.02 -1.06
C LEU A 53 8.59 13.14 -1.12
N HIS A 54 8.07 13.58 -2.24
CA HIS A 54 6.65 13.65 -2.48
C HIS A 54 6.26 12.83 -3.70
N PHE A 55 5.22 12.01 -3.54
CA PHE A 55 4.69 11.12 -4.56
C PHE A 55 3.27 11.59 -4.92
N GLU A 56 3.19 12.48 -5.92
CA GLU A 56 1.98 13.23 -6.28
C GLU A 56 0.79 12.32 -6.61
N HIS A 57 1.01 11.20 -7.30
CA HIS A 57 -0.06 10.26 -7.68
C HIS A 57 -0.35 9.17 -6.64
N LEU A 58 0.39 9.16 -5.52
CA LEU A 58 0.12 8.28 -4.39
C LEU A 58 -0.56 9.02 -3.23
N GLY A 59 -0.50 10.36 -3.22
CA GLY A 59 -0.97 11.13 -2.08
C GLY A 59 -0.12 10.89 -0.82
N VAL A 60 1.17 10.62 -0.99
CA VAL A 60 2.09 10.32 0.12
C VAL A 60 3.36 11.16 0.02
N SER A 61 3.91 11.54 1.17
CA SER A 61 5.25 12.11 1.28
C SER A 61 6.08 11.39 2.34
N VAL A 62 7.40 11.34 2.15
CA VAL A 62 8.37 10.79 3.10
C VAL A 62 9.27 11.90 3.62
N LEU A 63 9.41 12.00 4.95
CA LEU A 63 10.27 12.98 5.61
C LEU A 63 10.73 12.52 7.00
N GLU A 64 11.79 13.15 7.50
CA GLU A 64 12.29 12.93 8.85
C GLU A 64 11.59 13.88 9.84
N LEU A 65 11.03 13.33 10.92
CA LEU A 65 10.32 14.03 11.99
C LEU A 65 10.67 13.43 13.36
N THR A 66 10.41 14.17 14.44
CA THR A 66 10.29 13.55 15.77
C THR A 66 8.91 12.91 15.95
N SER A 67 8.77 11.98 16.90
CA SER A 67 7.48 11.37 17.25
C SER A 67 6.41 12.40 17.64
N GLU A 68 6.79 13.46 18.35
CA GLU A 68 5.88 14.54 18.72
C GLU A 68 5.40 15.34 17.50
N GLU A 69 6.31 15.63 16.56
CA GLU A 69 5.98 16.30 15.31
C GLU A 69 5.06 15.43 14.45
N ALA A 70 5.34 14.13 14.33
CA ALA A 70 4.51 13.16 13.62
C ALA A 70 3.10 13.09 14.20
N LYS A 71 2.99 12.98 15.53
CA LYS A 71 1.70 12.98 16.23
C LYS A 71 0.95 14.30 16.05
N SER A 72 1.63 15.44 16.08
CA SER A 72 1.01 16.74 15.82
C SER A 72 0.52 16.85 14.37
N LEU A 73 1.30 16.35 13.42
CA LEU A 73 0.99 16.40 12.00
C LEU A 73 -0.22 15.53 11.65
N ALA A 74 -0.35 14.37 12.28
CA ALA A 74 -1.51 13.48 12.12
C ALA A 74 -2.84 14.11 12.57
N ASN A 75 -2.81 15.18 13.38
CA ASN A 75 -4.02 15.89 13.78
C ASN A 75 -4.37 17.06 12.85
N GLN A 76 -3.55 17.33 11.84
CA GLN A 76 -3.77 18.42 10.90
C GLN A 76 -4.82 18.06 9.85
N GLU A 77 -5.70 19.01 9.53
CA GLU A 77 -6.66 18.86 8.43
C GLU A 77 -5.92 18.59 7.10
N GLY A 78 -6.45 17.65 6.33
CA GLY A 78 -5.84 17.19 5.07
C GLY A 78 -4.77 16.11 5.23
N VAL A 79 -4.38 15.74 6.45
CA VAL A 79 -3.54 14.55 6.73
C VAL A 79 -4.42 13.41 7.21
N LEU A 80 -4.33 12.27 6.55
CA LEU A 80 -5.07 11.06 6.88
C LEU A 80 -4.33 10.20 7.91
N ALA A 81 -3.03 9.99 7.70
CA ALA A 81 -2.21 9.17 8.57
C ALA A 81 -0.74 9.61 8.51
N VAL A 82 -0.01 9.33 9.60
CA VAL A 82 1.44 9.43 9.69
C VAL A 82 1.99 8.13 10.25
N GLU A 83 2.83 7.45 9.49
CA GLU A 83 3.31 6.08 9.76
C GLU A 83 4.83 6.04 9.69
N GLU A 84 5.49 5.40 10.66
CA GLU A 84 6.94 5.21 10.63
C GLU A 84 7.35 4.40 9.39
N ASP A 85 8.39 4.84 8.68
CA ASP A 85 9.00 4.15 7.54
C ASP A 85 9.75 2.91 8.02
N ALA A 86 8.97 1.86 8.31
CA ALA A 86 9.43 0.64 8.91
C ALA A 86 10.23 -0.23 7.93
N LYS A 87 11.24 -0.91 8.46
CA LYS A 87 12.04 -1.85 7.68
C LYS A 87 11.22 -3.10 7.35
N MET A 88 11.25 -3.48 6.08
CA MET A 88 10.72 -4.75 5.59
C MET A 88 11.87 -5.74 5.36
N TYR A 89 11.66 -7.00 5.73
CA TYR A 89 12.65 -8.07 5.60
C TYR A 89 12.14 -9.14 4.63
N ALA A 90 13.05 -9.80 3.91
CA ALA A 90 12.70 -10.94 3.08
C ALA A 90 12.33 -12.14 3.97
N LEU A 91 11.30 -12.88 3.60
CA LEU A 91 10.72 -13.93 4.46
C LEU A 91 11.70 -15.08 4.77
N ASP A 92 12.61 -15.40 3.84
CA ASP A 92 13.52 -16.55 3.96
C ASP A 92 14.93 -16.18 4.48
N ILE A 93 15.09 -14.96 5.00
CA ILE A 93 16.38 -14.46 5.49
C ILE A 93 16.20 -14.04 6.93
N GLU A 94 16.97 -14.63 7.85
CA GLU A 94 17.02 -14.18 9.23
C GLU A 94 17.56 -12.74 9.28
N PRO A 95 16.75 -11.78 9.76
CA PRO A 95 17.17 -10.39 9.78
C PRO A 95 18.20 -10.15 10.88
N GLU A 96 19.41 -9.73 10.50
CA GLU A 96 20.43 -9.30 11.46
C GLU A 96 19.96 -8.04 12.21
N GLY A 97 20.03 -8.07 13.55
CA GLY A 97 19.68 -6.92 14.39
C GLY A 97 18.18 -6.63 14.45
N PHE A 98 17.34 -7.62 14.19
CA PHE A 98 15.89 -7.52 14.38
C PHE A 98 15.55 -7.46 15.87
N ASP A 99 14.87 -6.38 16.25
CA ASP A 99 14.28 -6.22 17.57
C ASP A 99 12.84 -6.75 17.53
N ALA A 100 12.59 -7.88 18.21
CA ALA A 100 11.28 -8.50 18.26
C ALA A 100 10.24 -7.66 19.01
N ASP A 101 10.68 -6.73 19.86
CA ASP A 101 9.82 -5.83 20.62
C ASP A 101 9.56 -4.50 19.86
N TYR A 102 10.24 -4.29 18.73
CA TYR A 102 10.05 -3.09 17.92
C TYR A 102 8.62 -3.01 17.38
N LYS A 103 7.97 -1.88 17.67
CA LYS A 103 6.64 -1.53 17.15
C LYS A 103 6.74 -0.19 16.43
N PRO A 104 6.43 -0.13 15.12
CA PRO A 104 6.44 1.13 14.40
C PRO A 104 5.36 2.07 14.93
N GLU A 105 5.66 3.36 14.91
CA GLU A 105 4.69 4.39 15.29
C GLU A 105 3.69 4.65 14.17
N ILE A 106 2.39 4.62 14.51
CA ILE A 106 1.30 4.87 13.57
C ILE A 106 0.31 5.83 14.23
N TYR A 107 -0.02 6.91 13.52
CA TYR A 107 -0.95 7.94 13.95
C TYR A 107 -2.00 8.18 12.87
N ILE A 108 -3.26 7.86 13.17
CA ILE A 108 -4.37 7.96 12.23
C ILE A 108 -5.27 9.14 12.62
N ASN A 109 -5.62 9.98 11.65
CA ASN A 109 -6.58 11.05 11.82
C ASN A 109 -8.01 10.53 11.71
N GLN A 110 -8.61 10.19 12.85
CA GLN A 110 -9.98 9.64 12.89
C GLN A 110 -11.01 10.54 12.21
N LYS A 111 -10.88 11.87 12.34
CA LYS A 111 -11.81 12.82 11.74
C LYS A 111 -11.75 12.83 10.21
N GLU A 112 -10.56 12.68 9.63
CA GLU A 112 -10.42 12.59 8.17
C GLU A 112 -10.85 11.22 7.65
N MET A 113 -10.61 10.14 8.42
CA MET A 113 -11.12 8.80 8.08
C MET A 113 -12.65 8.76 8.04
N GLU A 114 -13.33 9.33 9.04
CA GLU A 114 -14.80 9.41 9.09
C GLU A 114 -15.38 10.17 7.88
N LYS A 115 -14.71 11.21 7.38
CA LYS A 115 -15.14 11.94 6.18
C LYS A 115 -15.07 11.07 4.92
N LEU A 116 -14.07 10.20 4.81
CA LEU A 116 -13.94 9.28 3.67
C LEU A 116 -15.05 8.22 3.71
N GLU A 117 -15.29 7.63 4.88
CA GLU A 117 -16.34 6.62 5.08
C GLU A 117 -17.73 7.21 4.81
N GLY A 118 -18.04 8.38 5.38
CA GLY A 118 -19.30 9.08 5.14
C GLY A 118 -19.49 9.51 3.68
N THR A 119 -18.41 9.76 2.93
CA THR A 119 -18.50 10.05 1.49
C THR A 119 -18.89 8.80 0.69
N GLN A 120 -18.40 7.60 1.07
CA GLN A 120 -18.84 6.34 0.46
C GLN A 120 -20.33 6.08 0.70
N GLU A 121 -20.82 6.30 1.92
CA GLU A 121 -22.26 6.16 2.24
C GLU A 121 -23.13 7.16 1.44
N ASN A 122 -22.63 8.37 1.19
CA ASN A 122 -23.35 9.38 0.40
C ASN A 122 -23.30 9.11 -1.13
N ILE A 123 -22.32 8.37 -1.63
CA ILE A 123 -22.28 7.90 -3.03
C ILE A 123 -23.28 6.76 -3.26
N GLU A 124 -23.61 5.99 -2.22
CA GLU A 124 -24.68 4.97 -2.27
C GLU A 124 -26.07 5.57 -2.56
N GLY A 125 -26.21 6.89 -2.44
CA GLY A 125 -27.40 7.67 -2.84
C GLY A 125 -27.51 8.00 -4.33
N VAL A 126 -26.43 7.94 -5.12
CA VAL A 126 -26.52 8.02 -6.60
C VAL A 126 -26.71 6.61 -7.14
N ARG A 127 -27.92 6.08 -6.91
CA ARG A 127 -28.44 4.96 -7.70
C ARG A 127 -28.45 5.39 -9.17
N VAL A 128 -27.39 5.05 -9.90
CA VAL A 128 -27.46 4.92 -11.36
C VAL A 128 -28.62 3.97 -11.61
N LYS A 129 -29.70 4.47 -12.22
CA LYS A 129 -30.83 3.66 -12.66
C LYS A 129 -30.35 2.72 -13.76
N SER A 130 -29.64 1.66 -13.42
CA SER A 130 -29.64 0.47 -14.26
C SER A 130 -31.06 -0.09 -14.20
N CYS A 131 -31.77 -0.02 -15.32
CA CYS A 131 -33.13 -0.53 -15.50
C CYS A 131 -33.22 -2.08 -15.41
N LEU A 132 -32.54 -2.72 -14.46
CA LEU A 132 -32.71 -4.13 -14.19
C LEU A 132 -33.81 -4.30 -13.15
N ARG A 133 -35.02 -4.53 -13.65
CA ARG A 133 -36.17 -4.88 -12.82
C ARG A 133 -35.94 -6.26 -12.23
N HIS A 134 -35.63 -6.34 -10.94
CA HIS A 134 -35.92 -7.54 -10.16
C HIS A 134 -37.06 -7.24 -9.19
N LYS A 135 -38.19 -7.90 -9.47
CA LYS A 135 -39.40 -7.93 -8.64
C LYS A 135 -39.07 -8.60 -7.31
N GLY A 136 -39.39 -7.91 -6.20
CA GLY A 136 -39.80 -8.43 -4.89
C GLY A 136 -38.81 -9.34 -4.14
N ALA A 137 -38.70 -9.34 -2.82
CA ALA A 137 -39.38 -8.61 -1.77
C ALA A 137 -38.50 -8.68 -0.49
N SER A 138 -38.59 -7.61 0.32
CA SER A 138 -38.51 -7.59 1.79
C SER A 138 -37.40 -8.33 2.56
N LEU A 139 -36.49 -7.51 3.10
CA LEU A 139 -36.07 -7.36 4.51
C LEU A 139 -36.02 -8.58 5.47
N GLU A 140 -34.78 -8.81 5.95
CA GLU A 140 -34.35 -9.23 7.30
C GLU A 140 -34.43 -10.74 7.69
N PRO A 141 -33.66 -11.21 8.71
CA PRO A 141 -32.19 -11.37 8.72
C PRO A 141 -31.75 -12.65 9.48
N ILE A 142 -31.20 -13.72 8.90
CA ILE A 142 -30.93 -14.92 9.73
C ILE A 142 -29.62 -15.65 9.40
N ASN A 143 -28.74 -15.61 10.40
CA ASN A 143 -27.73 -16.56 10.85
C ASN A 143 -27.18 -17.58 9.85
N LEU A 144 -25.87 -17.48 9.63
CA LEU A 144 -25.05 -18.54 9.06
C LEU A 144 -24.99 -19.72 10.06
N LEU A 145 -25.94 -20.64 9.96
CA LEU A 145 -25.81 -21.99 10.52
C LEU A 145 -25.90 -22.97 9.37
N GLU A 146 -24.88 -23.84 9.36
CA GLU A 146 -24.60 -24.95 8.47
C GLU A 146 -25.86 -25.68 7.97
N VAL A 147 -25.80 -26.23 6.76
CA VAL A 147 -26.05 -27.67 6.49
C VAL A 147 -26.24 -27.94 4.99
N GLN A 148 -25.35 -28.81 4.51
CA GLN A 148 -25.52 -29.93 3.58
C GLN A 148 -25.88 -29.70 2.11
N GLU A 149 -25.04 -30.35 1.31
CA GLU A 149 -25.23 -30.85 -0.04
C GLU A 149 -26.58 -31.54 -0.21
N GLU A 150 -27.30 -31.21 -1.29
CA GLU A 150 -28.08 -32.21 -2.03
C GLU A 150 -27.98 -31.93 -3.54
N ASP A 151 -27.76 -33.03 -4.25
CA ASP A 151 -27.57 -33.20 -5.68
C ASP A 151 -28.64 -32.54 -6.56
N THR A 152 -28.22 -32.07 -7.74
CA THR A 152 -29.00 -32.30 -8.96
C THR A 152 -28.10 -32.36 -10.19
N VAL A 153 -28.06 -33.54 -10.79
CA VAL A 153 -27.26 -33.94 -11.94
C VAL A 153 -28.07 -33.74 -13.24
N VAL A 154 -27.30 -33.52 -14.32
CA VAL A 154 -27.54 -33.72 -15.77
C VAL A 154 -27.94 -32.50 -16.58
N GLY A 155 -26.95 -32.00 -17.32
CA GLY A 155 -27.11 -31.20 -18.53
C GLY A 155 -25.82 -31.21 -19.35
N GLU A 156 -25.46 -32.38 -19.89
CA GLU A 156 -24.28 -32.58 -20.74
C GLU A 156 -24.35 -31.71 -22.00
N LYS A 157 -23.54 -30.64 -22.03
CA LYS A 157 -23.09 -29.99 -23.26
C LYS A 157 -21.63 -29.63 -23.13
N THR A 158 -20.82 -30.46 -23.77
CA THR A 158 -19.40 -30.29 -24.05
C THR A 158 -19.15 -29.01 -24.85
N VAL A 159 -18.38 -28.09 -24.25
CA VAL A 159 -17.63 -27.02 -24.91
C VAL A 159 -16.22 -27.05 -24.30
N PRO A 160 -15.14 -26.95 -25.09
CA PRO A 160 -13.81 -27.34 -24.63
C PRO A 160 -13.24 -26.38 -23.59
N GLU A 161 -12.68 -26.98 -22.55
CA GLU A 161 -11.94 -26.39 -21.45
C GLU A 161 -10.60 -25.84 -21.95
N ALA A 162 -10.59 -24.62 -22.47
CA ALA A 162 -9.36 -23.95 -22.86
C ALA A 162 -9.48 -22.42 -22.80
N GLU A 163 -10.00 -21.86 -21.70
CA GLU A 163 -9.80 -20.41 -21.42
C GLU A 163 -10.12 -19.98 -19.97
N SER A 164 -9.95 -20.86 -18.98
CA SER A 164 -10.19 -20.49 -17.58
C SER A 164 -9.21 -21.12 -16.59
N LEU A 165 -7.92 -20.85 -16.75
CA LEU A 165 -6.94 -20.95 -15.65
C LEU A 165 -5.90 -19.83 -15.80
N PRO A 166 -5.84 -18.84 -14.89
CA PRO A 166 -4.65 -18.04 -14.74
C PRO A 166 -3.63 -18.85 -13.93
N PHE A 167 -2.41 -18.95 -14.44
CA PHE A 167 -1.23 -19.57 -13.79
C PHE A 167 -1.18 -21.11 -13.76
N ASN A 168 -0.70 -21.71 -14.85
CA ASN A 168 0.00 -23.00 -14.78
C ASN A 168 1.48 -22.75 -14.43
N PHE A 169 1.90 -23.18 -13.25
CA PHE A 169 3.27 -23.06 -12.71
C PHE A 169 4.28 -24.02 -13.37
N GLU A 170 3.81 -24.87 -14.28
CA GLU A 170 4.58 -26.01 -14.80
C GLU A 170 5.33 -25.72 -16.12
N MET A 171 5.33 -24.46 -16.57
CA MET A 171 5.98 -24.04 -17.84
C MET A 171 7.31 -23.29 -17.64
N LEU A 172 7.95 -23.42 -16.46
CA LEU A 172 9.24 -22.82 -16.15
C LEU A 172 10.34 -23.82 -15.73
N SER A 173 10.09 -25.13 -15.69
CA SER A 173 11.12 -26.09 -15.26
C SER A 173 12.14 -26.47 -16.34
N ASP A 174 11.91 -26.14 -17.61
CA ASP A 174 12.66 -26.78 -18.72
C ASP A 174 13.67 -25.93 -19.48
N LYS A 175 14.07 -24.73 -19.00
CA LYS A 175 15.03 -23.89 -19.75
C LYS A 175 16.18 -23.21 -19.01
N ASN A 176 16.45 -23.52 -17.73
CA ASN A 176 17.69 -23.07 -17.08
C ASN A 176 18.64 -24.23 -16.79
N LYS A 177 19.21 -24.82 -17.85
CA LYS A 177 20.51 -25.49 -17.75
C LYS A 177 21.59 -24.43 -17.51
N LEU A 178 21.81 -24.07 -16.25
CA LEU A 178 23.02 -23.36 -15.84
C LEU A 178 24.20 -24.33 -15.99
N PHE A 179 24.97 -24.15 -17.05
CA PHE A 179 26.28 -24.76 -17.16
C PHE A 179 27.17 -24.19 -16.06
N ALA A 180 27.69 -25.07 -15.21
CA ALA A 180 28.77 -24.75 -14.29
C ALA A 180 29.98 -24.30 -15.12
N VAL A 181 30.40 -23.04 -14.96
CA VAL A 181 31.74 -22.61 -15.37
C VAL A 181 32.65 -22.95 -14.21
N GLU A 182 33.45 -24.00 -14.41
CA GLU A 182 34.58 -24.35 -13.55
C GLU A 182 35.49 -23.12 -13.35
N SER A 183 35.77 -22.82 -12.09
CA SER A 183 36.85 -21.92 -11.70
C SER A 183 38.19 -22.61 -11.96
N LEU A 184 38.80 -22.34 -13.12
CA LEU A 184 40.23 -22.54 -13.34
C LEU A 184 40.98 -21.30 -12.83
N ALA A 185 41.30 -21.31 -11.54
CA ALA A 185 42.37 -20.47 -11.00
C ALA A 185 43.68 -21.23 -11.23
N ASP A 186 44.48 -20.74 -12.19
CA ASP A 186 45.83 -21.23 -12.43
C ASP A 186 46.69 -21.07 -11.15
N GLU A 187 47.29 -22.19 -10.75
CA GLU A 187 48.45 -22.23 -9.87
C GLU A 187 49.64 -21.54 -10.55
N LYS A 188 50.16 -20.52 -9.87
CA LYS A 188 51.57 -20.12 -9.69
C LYS A 188 52.55 -20.18 -10.88
#